data_AF-A0A3D0Z0T7-F1
#
_entry.id   AF-A0A3D0Z0T7-F1
#
_cell.length_a   1.000
_cell.length_b   1.000
_cell.length_c   1.000
_cell.angle_alpha   90.00
_cell.angle_beta   90.00
_cell.angle_gamma   90.00
#
_symmetry.space_group_name_H-M   'P 1'
#
loop_
_entity.id
_entity.type
_entity.pdbx_description
1 polymer ?
#
loop_
_entity_poly.entity_id
_entity_poly.type
_entity_poly.pdbx_seq_one_letter_code
_entity_poly.pdbx_strand_id
1 'polypeptide(L)'
;MVAGQDGLDNVIRHVSVIEVPDAVRWFQGYELMITAGYSYRHSEHALVQLVEDLVCADAAALAICYSERYLGSIPECVAARANELKFPLLELPLDVKYIEIITPVMGAVINRQAQYLDSALRAHIELEHMVLKSAGPEAMVRRVAELLDVPVLLLTPSFQLRHFSSPHAADPLAGEVATDWRSALEEARPDAELGSAVLVGETNGERFAALPLGTETILLGYVLALGIAPLNAKQLLLSQCSMPLTVELLLERTRQDAVVRLQRDFFDDLFDGEMSDEVATRRANAYGMNLDGCSWVVVADIDALASQFLKAGQEQGIQKLKDGLKRLASALVDTEAEGGVVVSRSDSVVLLPRFTGV
;
A
#
# COMPACT_ATOMS: atom_id res chain seq x y z
N MET A 1 -13.28 20.85 -33.40
CA MET A 1 -13.76 21.38 -32.12
C MET A 1 -14.32 22.76 -32.37
N VAL A 2 -15.47 23.06 -31.79
CA VAL A 2 -16.28 24.26 -32.09
C VAL A 2 -16.19 25.27 -30.96
N ALA A 3 -16.24 24.80 -29.71
CA ALA A 3 -16.17 25.61 -28.49
C ALA A 3 -15.71 24.77 -27.28
N GLY A 4 -15.44 25.45 -26.16
CA GLY A 4 -15.17 24.83 -24.86
C GLY A 4 -13.77 24.24 -24.72
N GLN A 5 -12.75 24.87 -25.32
CA GLN A 5 -11.38 24.34 -25.33
C GLN A 5 -10.79 24.16 -23.92
N ASP A 6 -11.22 24.99 -22.97
CA ASP A 6 -10.78 24.95 -21.58
C ASP A 6 -11.32 23.75 -20.78
N GLY A 7 -12.17 22.92 -21.38
CA GLY A 7 -12.71 21.69 -20.78
C GLY A 7 -12.11 20.40 -21.31
N LEU A 8 -11.02 20.45 -22.08
CA LEU A 8 -10.42 19.26 -22.69
C LEU A 8 -9.87 18.25 -21.67
N ASP A 9 -9.64 18.67 -20.43
CA ASP A 9 -9.20 17.80 -19.33
C ASP A 9 -10.36 17.03 -18.67
N ASN A 10 -11.60 17.21 -19.15
CA ASN A 10 -12.76 16.48 -18.65
C ASN A 10 -12.59 14.96 -18.84
N VAL A 11 -12.84 14.19 -17.77
CA VAL A 11 -12.66 12.74 -17.78
C VAL A 11 -13.87 12.06 -18.44
N ILE A 12 -13.62 11.25 -19.47
CA ILE A 12 -14.66 10.42 -20.11
C ILE A 12 -14.64 9.02 -19.47
N ARG A 13 -15.80 8.57 -18.98
CA ARG A 13 -16.03 7.19 -18.48
C ARG A 13 -17.08 6.44 -19.29
N HIS A 14 -17.97 7.17 -19.94
CA HIS A 14 -19.11 6.62 -20.67
C HIS A 14 -19.28 7.34 -22.00
N VAL A 15 -19.91 6.65 -22.96
CA VAL A 15 -20.36 7.26 -24.22
C VAL A 15 -21.85 6.99 -24.34
N SER A 16 -22.64 8.05 -24.51
CA SER A 16 -24.09 7.99 -24.53
C SER A 16 -24.63 8.72 -25.77
N VAL A 17 -25.80 8.30 -26.24
CA VAL A 17 -26.47 8.90 -27.40
C VAL A 17 -27.80 9.51 -26.96
N ILE A 18 -28.05 10.76 -27.33
CA ILE A 18 -29.29 11.47 -27.06
C ILE A 18 -29.96 11.92 -28.35
N GLU A 19 -31.21 11.48 -28.55
CA GLU A 19 -32.04 11.87 -29.69
C GLU A 19 -33.43 12.34 -29.26
N VAL A 20 -33.68 12.48 -27.96
CA VAL A 20 -34.97 12.95 -27.42
C VAL A 20 -34.75 14.14 -26.49
N PRO A 21 -35.64 15.16 -26.52
CA PRO A 21 -35.69 16.19 -25.49
C PRO A 21 -35.96 15.58 -24.10
N ASP A 22 -35.62 16.31 -23.04
CA ASP A 22 -35.87 15.94 -21.64
C ASP A 22 -35.20 14.65 -21.15
N ALA A 23 -34.03 14.31 -21.71
CA ALA A 23 -33.26 13.13 -21.31
C ALA A 23 -32.41 13.32 -20.04
N VAL A 24 -32.42 14.52 -19.46
CA VAL A 24 -31.55 14.96 -18.35
C VAL A 24 -31.55 13.98 -17.17
N ARG A 25 -32.71 13.39 -16.87
CA ARG A 25 -32.87 12.41 -15.77
C ARG A 25 -32.10 11.11 -15.92
N TRP A 26 -31.55 10.83 -17.11
CA TRP A 26 -30.82 9.60 -17.40
C TRP A 26 -29.30 9.80 -17.47
N PHE A 27 -28.82 11.02 -17.31
CA PHE A 27 -27.39 11.31 -17.33
C PHE A 27 -26.72 10.75 -16.07
N GLN A 28 -25.54 10.16 -16.25
CA GLN A 28 -24.73 9.60 -15.16
C GLN A 28 -23.45 10.38 -14.90
N GLY A 29 -23.16 11.37 -15.75
CA GLY A 29 -21.93 12.16 -15.69
C GLY A 29 -20.73 11.43 -16.29
N TYR A 30 -19.66 12.20 -16.54
CA TYR A 30 -18.47 11.74 -17.26
C TYR A 30 -18.77 11.14 -18.65
N GLU A 31 -19.89 11.55 -19.24
CA GLU A 31 -20.36 11.07 -20.54
C GLU A 31 -19.81 11.93 -21.67
N LEU A 32 -19.25 11.30 -22.71
CA LEU A 32 -19.20 11.88 -24.04
C LEU A 32 -20.59 11.69 -24.66
N MET A 33 -21.36 12.77 -24.72
CA MET A 33 -22.71 12.74 -25.27
C MET A 33 -22.67 12.90 -26.79
N ILE A 34 -23.39 12.06 -27.53
CA ILE A 34 -23.49 12.09 -29.00
C ILE A 34 -24.94 12.38 -29.39
N THR A 35 -25.15 13.28 -30.37
CA THR A 35 -26.47 13.55 -30.92
C THR A 35 -26.41 13.90 -32.41
N ALA A 36 -27.46 13.59 -33.18
CA ALA A 36 -27.64 14.10 -34.52
C ALA A 36 -28.10 15.57 -34.54
N GLY A 37 -28.54 16.10 -33.38
CA GLY A 37 -29.16 17.41 -33.27
C GLY A 37 -30.59 17.49 -33.84
N TYR A 38 -31.15 16.39 -34.38
CA TYR A 38 -32.45 16.40 -35.07
C TYR A 38 -33.58 16.91 -34.19
N SER A 39 -33.63 16.50 -32.92
CA SER A 39 -34.66 16.90 -31.97
C SER A 39 -34.58 18.38 -31.54
N TYR A 40 -33.46 19.04 -31.83
CA TYR A 40 -33.19 20.43 -31.46
C TYR A 40 -33.25 21.40 -32.66
N ARG A 41 -33.48 20.89 -33.87
CA ARG A 41 -33.41 21.66 -35.14
C ARG A 41 -34.32 22.89 -35.25
N HIS A 42 -35.39 22.95 -34.45
CA HIS A 42 -36.36 24.05 -34.48
C HIS A 42 -36.19 25.05 -33.34
N SER A 43 -35.21 24.85 -32.45
CA SER A 43 -35.00 25.71 -31.29
C SER A 43 -33.53 25.72 -30.86
N GLU A 44 -32.84 26.82 -31.18
CA GLU A 44 -31.49 27.08 -30.68
C GLU A 44 -31.46 27.11 -29.14
N HIS A 45 -32.51 27.66 -28.52
CA HIS A 45 -32.65 27.67 -27.07
C HIS A 45 -32.67 26.26 -26.47
N ALA A 46 -33.30 25.28 -27.14
CA ALA A 46 -33.31 23.91 -26.66
C ALA A 46 -31.91 23.28 -26.73
N LEU A 47 -31.08 23.66 -27.72
CA LEU A 47 -29.71 23.18 -27.83
C LEU A 47 -28.78 23.85 -26.80
N VAL A 48 -28.99 25.14 -26.51
CA VAL A 48 -28.33 25.84 -25.39
C VAL A 48 -28.67 25.15 -24.06
N GLN A 49 -29.95 24.87 -23.84
CA GLN A 49 -30.41 24.21 -22.62
C GLN A 49 -29.82 22.81 -22.48
N LEU A 50 -29.70 22.04 -23.57
CA LEU A 50 -29.01 20.74 -23.53
C LEU A 50 -27.56 20.87 -23.03
N VAL A 51 -26.82 21.89 -23.49
CA VAL A 51 -25.45 22.12 -23.03
C VAL A 51 -25.44 22.41 -21.53
N GLU A 52 -26.35 23.26 -21.04
CA GLU A 52 -26.46 23.57 -19.61
C GLU A 52 -26.82 22.34 -18.78
N ASP A 53 -27.76 21.52 -19.24
CA ASP A 53 -28.18 20.29 -18.58
C ASP A 53 -27.04 19.27 -18.50
N LEU A 54 -26.26 19.13 -19.58
CA LEU A 54 -25.08 18.24 -19.61
C LEU A 54 -23.99 18.70 -18.65
N VAL A 55 -23.75 20.01 -18.57
CA VAL A 55 -22.79 20.58 -17.61
C VAL A 55 -23.27 20.37 -16.18
N CYS A 56 -24.56 20.56 -15.91
CA CYS A 56 -25.14 20.31 -14.59
C CYS A 56 -25.06 18.84 -14.16
N ALA A 57 -25.01 17.92 -15.12
CA ALA A 57 -24.87 16.48 -14.89
C ALA A 57 -23.41 15.99 -14.91
N ASP A 58 -22.41 16.89 -14.87
CA ASP A 58 -20.99 16.56 -14.97
C ASP A 58 -20.61 15.77 -16.23
N ALA A 59 -21.31 15.97 -17.35
CA ALA A 59 -20.92 15.36 -18.62
C ALA A 59 -19.54 15.88 -19.07
N ALA A 60 -18.82 15.06 -19.84
CA ALA A 60 -17.47 15.38 -20.27
C ALA A 60 -17.45 16.29 -21.51
N ALA A 61 -18.31 16.03 -22.49
CA ALA A 61 -18.39 16.76 -23.75
C ALA A 61 -19.67 16.45 -24.52
N LEU A 62 -20.02 17.30 -25.50
CA LEU A 62 -21.08 17.05 -26.49
C LEU A 62 -20.50 16.98 -27.90
N ALA A 63 -20.78 15.89 -28.61
CA ALA A 63 -20.49 15.68 -30.01
C ALA A 63 -21.79 15.72 -30.83
N ILE A 64 -21.86 16.68 -31.75
CA ILE A 64 -22.96 16.80 -32.69
C ILE A 64 -22.50 16.21 -34.03
N CYS A 65 -23.15 15.13 -34.41
CA CYS A 65 -22.99 14.48 -35.70
C CYS A 65 -24.02 15.05 -36.68
N TYR A 66 -23.69 15.07 -37.97
CA TYR A 66 -24.63 15.46 -39.03
C TYR A 66 -25.23 16.86 -38.86
N SER A 67 -24.52 17.78 -38.20
CA SER A 67 -24.93 19.17 -37.98
C SER A 67 -25.34 19.84 -39.31
N GLU A 68 -24.54 19.69 -40.36
CA GLU A 68 -24.84 20.20 -41.71
C GLU A 68 -26.18 19.72 -42.28
N ARG A 69 -26.63 18.51 -41.90
CA ARG A 69 -27.87 17.90 -42.41
C ARG A 69 -29.10 18.36 -41.65
N TYR A 70 -28.99 18.51 -40.33
CA TYR A 70 -30.17 18.74 -39.47
C TYR A 70 -30.22 20.13 -38.85
N LEU A 71 -29.07 20.75 -38.62
CA LEU A 71 -28.92 22.09 -38.03
C LEU A 71 -28.42 23.13 -39.06
N GLY A 72 -27.84 22.69 -40.17
CA GLY A 72 -27.13 23.54 -41.13
C GLY A 72 -25.73 23.95 -40.62
N SER A 73 -25.68 24.59 -39.46
CA SER A 73 -24.47 24.90 -38.71
C SER A 73 -24.81 24.98 -37.23
N ILE A 74 -23.83 24.78 -36.35
CA ILE A 74 -24.03 25.02 -34.92
C ILE A 74 -24.25 26.53 -34.68
N PRO A 75 -25.37 26.93 -34.05
CA PRO A 75 -25.64 28.34 -33.77
C PRO A 75 -24.56 28.98 -32.88
N GLU A 76 -24.18 30.22 -33.18
CA GLU A 76 -23.15 30.95 -32.41
C GLU A 76 -23.51 31.08 -30.93
N CYS A 77 -24.79 31.20 -30.60
CA CYS A 77 -25.28 31.28 -29.21
C CYS A 77 -24.94 30.01 -28.40
N VAL A 78 -24.99 28.83 -29.03
CA VAL A 78 -24.63 27.54 -28.42
C VAL A 78 -23.12 27.45 -28.21
N ALA A 79 -22.34 27.85 -29.23
CA ALA A 79 -20.88 27.87 -29.13
C ALA A 79 -20.38 28.87 -28.07
N ALA A 80 -20.96 30.06 -27.99
CA ALA A 80 -20.66 31.04 -26.96
C ALA A 80 -20.94 30.49 -25.56
N ARG A 81 -22.11 29.85 -25.37
CA ARG A 81 -22.45 29.27 -24.07
C ARG A 81 -21.53 28.12 -23.67
N ALA A 82 -21.17 27.26 -24.61
CA ALA A 82 -20.20 26.18 -24.38
C ALA A 82 -18.82 26.73 -23.96
N ASN A 83 -18.37 27.85 -24.54
CA ASN A 83 -17.14 28.52 -24.11
C ASN A 83 -17.25 29.08 -22.67
N GLU A 84 -18.35 29.76 -22.34
CA GLU A 84 -18.58 30.29 -20.98
C GLU A 84 -18.55 29.20 -19.92
N LEU A 85 -19.15 28.05 -20.23
CA LEU A 85 -19.21 26.89 -19.33
C LEU A 85 -17.96 26.00 -19.41
N LYS A 86 -16.99 26.34 -20.26
CA LYS A 86 -15.80 25.52 -20.53
C LYS A 86 -16.15 24.08 -20.89
N PHE A 87 -17.23 23.88 -21.63
CA PHE A 87 -17.75 22.57 -21.97
C PHE A 87 -17.44 22.22 -23.42
N PRO A 88 -16.62 21.18 -23.69
CA PRO A 88 -16.19 20.86 -25.05
C PRO A 88 -17.38 20.54 -25.96
N LEU A 89 -17.47 21.32 -27.04
CA LEU A 89 -18.45 21.12 -28.11
C LEU A 89 -17.74 20.70 -29.39
N LEU A 90 -18.07 19.52 -29.89
CA LEU A 90 -17.46 18.89 -31.04
C LEU A 90 -18.49 18.83 -32.17
N GLU A 91 -18.12 19.35 -33.33
CA GLU A 91 -18.82 19.10 -34.58
C GLU A 91 -18.05 18.03 -35.34
N LEU A 92 -18.76 16.98 -35.75
CA LEU A 92 -18.16 15.85 -36.45
C LEU A 92 -18.58 15.86 -37.93
N PRO A 93 -17.66 15.47 -38.84
CA PRO A 93 -17.96 15.35 -40.26
C PRO A 93 -19.15 14.42 -40.55
N LEU A 94 -19.88 14.71 -41.63
CA LEU A 94 -21.09 13.98 -42.06
C LEU A 94 -20.90 12.48 -42.30
N ASP A 95 -19.68 12.04 -42.61
CA ASP A 95 -19.33 10.66 -42.92
C ASP A 95 -19.01 9.82 -41.67
N VAL A 96 -18.82 10.44 -40.51
CA VAL A 96 -18.53 9.74 -39.25
C VAL A 96 -19.80 9.12 -38.68
N LYS A 97 -19.78 7.80 -38.46
CA LYS A 97 -20.87 7.08 -37.78
C LYS A 97 -20.65 7.06 -36.28
N TYR A 98 -21.74 6.92 -35.52
CA TYR A 98 -21.67 6.82 -34.06
C TYR A 98 -20.74 5.69 -33.60
N ILE A 99 -20.76 4.55 -34.29
CA ILE A 99 -19.90 3.41 -33.96
C ILE A 99 -18.40 3.74 -34.08
N GLU A 100 -18.03 4.62 -35.02
CA GLU A 100 -16.65 5.05 -35.25
C GLU A 100 -16.16 6.02 -34.16
N ILE A 101 -17.06 6.49 -33.29
CA ILE A 101 -16.75 7.29 -32.10
C ILE A 101 -16.82 6.41 -30.85
N ILE A 102 -17.94 5.69 -30.68
CA ILE A 102 -18.23 4.87 -29.51
C ILE A 102 -17.17 3.79 -29.34
N THR A 103 -16.85 3.04 -30.40
CA THR A 103 -15.89 1.92 -30.31
C THR A 103 -14.49 2.36 -29.87
N PRO A 104 -13.83 3.36 -30.49
CA PRO A 104 -12.49 3.76 -30.06
C PRO A 104 -12.50 4.45 -28.68
N VAL A 105 -13.50 5.27 -28.35
CA VAL A 105 -13.58 5.94 -27.05
C VAL A 105 -13.82 4.92 -25.94
N MET A 106 -14.82 4.05 -26.08
CA MET A 106 -15.06 2.96 -25.12
C MET A 106 -13.88 1.99 -25.08
N GLY A 107 -13.24 1.72 -26.22
CA GLY A 107 -12.01 0.92 -26.29
C GLY A 107 -10.88 1.54 -25.48
N ALA A 108 -10.69 2.86 -25.53
CA ALA A 108 -9.70 3.58 -24.71
C ALA A 108 -10.06 3.54 -23.22
N VAL A 109 -11.33 3.72 -22.87
CA VAL A 109 -11.83 3.62 -21.48
C VAL A 109 -11.58 2.22 -20.90
N ILE A 110 -11.95 1.17 -21.66
CA ILE A 110 -11.79 -0.23 -21.25
C ILE A 110 -10.30 -0.61 -21.19
N ASN A 111 -9.50 -0.24 -22.20
CA ASN A 111 -8.07 -0.55 -22.23
C ASN A 111 -7.34 0.07 -21.04
N ARG A 112 -7.75 1.24 -20.58
CA ARG A 112 -7.16 1.86 -19.39
C ARG A 112 -7.40 1.02 -18.13
N GLN A 113 -8.60 0.44 -17.98
CA GLN A 113 -8.91 -0.49 -16.88
C GLN A 113 -8.14 -1.81 -17.01
N ALA A 114 -8.05 -2.37 -18.22
CA ALA A 114 -7.29 -3.60 -18.48
C ALA A 114 -5.79 -3.42 -18.22
N GLN A 115 -5.21 -2.27 -18.58
CA GLN A 115 -3.80 -1.93 -18.31
C GLN A 115 -3.51 -1.87 -16.82
N TYR A 116 -4.45 -1.37 -16.00
CA TYR A 116 -4.28 -1.35 -14.55
C TYR A 116 -4.25 -2.75 -13.96
N LEU A 117 -5.16 -3.62 -14.42
CA LEU A 117 -5.19 -5.01 -13.98
C LEU A 117 -3.94 -5.78 -14.42
N ASP A 118 -3.51 -5.62 -15.68
CA ASP A 118 -2.27 -6.23 -16.20
C ASP A 118 -1.04 -5.74 -15.43
N SER A 119 -0.96 -4.44 -15.13
CA SER A 119 0.14 -3.88 -14.34
C SER A 119 0.17 -4.44 -12.92
N ALA A 120 -0.99 -4.54 -12.26
CA ALA A 120 -1.10 -5.10 -10.91
C ALA A 120 -0.74 -6.60 -10.89
N LEU A 121 -1.16 -7.37 -11.89
CA LEU A 121 -0.82 -8.78 -12.01
C LEU A 121 0.68 -8.98 -12.27
N ARG A 122 1.30 -8.15 -13.11
CA ARG A 122 2.75 -8.20 -13.35
C ARG A 122 3.54 -7.89 -12.09
N ALA A 123 3.12 -6.88 -11.33
CA ALA A 123 3.72 -6.55 -10.03
C ALA A 123 3.64 -7.74 -9.07
N HIS A 124 2.50 -8.44 -9.02
CA HIS A 124 2.33 -9.64 -8.21
C HIS A 124 3.34 -10.73 -8.57
N ILE A 125 3.38 -11.13 -9.85
CA ILE A 125 4.29 -12.18 -10.35
C ILE A 125 5.76 -11.81 -10.12
N GLU A 126 6.11 -10.54 -10.32
CA GLU A 126 7.47 -10.06 -10.07
C GLU A 126 7.87 -10.19 -8.60
N LEU A 127 6.99 -9.80 -7.67
CA LEU A 127 7.25 -9.93 -6.24
C LEU A 127 7.28 -11.40 -5.80
N GLU A 128 6.43 -12.28 -6.35
CA GLU A 128 6.52 -13.72 -6.11
C GLU A 128 7.89 -14.27 -6.50
N HIS A 129 8.43 -13.87 -7.66
CA HIS A 129 9.77 -14.25 -8.07
C HIS A 129 10.86 -13.72 -7.13
N MET A 130 10.65 -12.57 -6.48
CA MET A 130 11.56 -12.05 -5.46
C MET A 130 11.53 -12.91 -4.18
N VAL A 131 10.34 -13.33 -3.74
CA VAL A 131 10.17 -14.25 -2.61
C VAL A 131 10.90 -15.57 -2.87
N LEU A 132 10.73 -16.16 -4.06
CA LEU A 132 11.40 -17.39 -4.46
C LEU A 132 12.93 -17.28 -4.51
N LYS A 133 13.46 -16.06 -4.71
CA LYS A 133 14.89 -15.76 -4.69
C LYS A 133 15.40 -15.32 -3.31
N SER A 134 14.52 -15.29 -2.30
CA SER A 134 14.82 -14.79 -0.95
C SER A 134 15.45 -13.39 -0.99
N ALA A 135 14.87 -12.48 -1.78
CA ALA A 135 15.38 -11.13 -1.97
C ALA A 135 15.35 -10.28 -0.70
N GLY A 136 14.56 -10.65 0.31
CA GLY A 136 14.40 -9.92 1.55
C GLY A 136 13.32 -8.83 1.49
N PRO A 137 12.75 -8.46 2.65
CA PRO A 137 11.69 -7.46 2.74
C PRO A 137 12.14 -6.07 2.25
N GLU A 138 13.39 -5.67 2.51
CA GLU A 138 13.94 -4.38 2.07
C GLU A 138 13.92 -4.24 0.54
N ALA A 139 14.38 -5.27 -0.17
CA ALA A 139 14.40 -5.26 -1.63
C ALA A 139 12.99 -5.19 -2.22
N MET A 140 12.04 -5.91 -1.62
CA MET A 140 10.64 -5.88 -2.04
C MET A 140 9.99 -4.53 -1.80
N VAL A 141 10.21 -3.89 -0.64
CA VAL A 141 9.70 -2.54 -0.34
C VAL A 141 10.22 -1.53 -1.35
N ARG A 142 11.51 -1.59 -1.69
CA ARG A 142 12.08 -0.78 -2.76
C ARG A 142 11.40 -1.01 -4.10
N ARG A 143 11.17 -2.27 -4.46
CA ARG A 143 10.51 -2.59 -5.73
C ARG A 143 9.07 -2.09 -5.78
N VAL A 144 8.34 -2.18 -4.68
CA VAL A 144 6.97 -1.66 -4.57
C VAL A 144 6.96 -0.13 -4.70
N ALA A 145 7.91 0.58 -4.11
CA ALA A 145 8.05 2.03 -4.27
C ALA A 145 8.30 2.44 -5.73
N GLU A 146 9.16 1.69 -6.44
CA GLU A 146 9.42 1.88 -7.87
C GLU A 146 8.18 1.62 -8.73
N LEU A 147 7.43 0.55 -8.44
CA LEU A 147 6.23 0.17 -9.21
C LEU A 147 5.07 1.14 -9.01
N LEU A 148 4.92 1.68 -7.80
CA LEU A 148 3.87 2.64 -7.47
C LEU A 148 4.26 4.08 -7.81
N ASP A 149 5.56 4.34 -8.02
CA ASP A 149 6.13 5.67 -8.15
C ASP A 149 5.68 6.61 -7.01
N VAL A 150 5.76 6.09 -5.78
CA VAL A 150 5.50 6.83 -4.53
C VAL A 150 6.36 6.30 -3.38
N PRO A 151 6.57 7.07 -2.30
CA PRO A 151 7.23 6.57 -1.09
C PRO A 151 6.44 5.45 -0.40
N VAL A 152 7.15 4.42 0.06
CA VAL A 152 6.59 3.23 0.70
C VAL A 152 7.32 2.93 2.01
N LEU A 153 6.56 2.66 3.06
CA LEU A 153 7.05 2.29 4.39
C LEU A 153 6.59 0.87 4.73
N LEU A 154 7.48 0.12 5.37
CA LEU A 154 7.16 -1.12 6.04
C LEU A 154 7.22 -0.92 7.55
N LEU A 155 6.13 -1.17 8.23
CA LEU A 155 5.97 -0.96 9.66
C LEU A 155 5.80 -2.29 10.39
N THR A 156 6.23 -2.36 11.64
CA THR A 156 5.91 -3.46 12.57
C THR A 156 4.43 -3.40 13.00
N PRO A 157 3.91 -4.44 13.70
CA PRO A 157 2.58 -4.38 14.32
C PRO A 157 2.43 -3.27 15.37
N SER A 158 3.56 -2.79 15.93
CA SER A 158 3.63 -1.67 16.87
C SER A 158 3.80 -0.31 16.17
N PHE A 159 3.63 -0.26 14.85
CA PHE A 159 3.82 0.92 13.99
C PHE A 159 5.24 1.51 14.01
N GLN A 160 6.25 0.69 14.28
CA GLN A 160 7.66 1.11 14.18
C GLN A 160 8.17 0.89 12.76
N LEU A 161 8.96 1.83 12.25
CA LEU A 161 9.54 1.74 10.91
C LEU A 161 10.57 0.62 10.84
N ARG A 162 10.39 -0.34 9.92
CA ARG A 162 11.38 -1.38 9.57
C ARG A 162 12.18 -1.00 8.33
N HIS A 163 11.49 -0.65 7.26
CA HIS A 163 12.10 -0.30 5.98
C HIS A 163 11.36 0.89 5.34
N PHE A 164 12.10 1.68 4.59
CA PHE A 164 11.58 2.82 3.84
C PHE A 164 12.20 2.82 2.45
N SER A 165 11.41 3.17 1.44
CA SER A 165 11.94 3.43 0.11
C SER A 165 11.15 4.52 -0.60
N SER A 166 11.84 5.31 -1.41
CA SER A 166 11.28 6.38 -2.24
C SER A 166 11.86 6.31 -3.65
N PRO A 167 11.05 6.49 -4.71
CA PRO A 167 11.52 6.49 -6.09
C PRO A 167 12.28 7.76 -6.49
N HIS A 168 12.14 8.86 -5.73
CA HIS A 168 12.91 10.09 -5.94
C HIS A 168 13.77 10.36 -4.71
N ALA A 169 15.09 10.36 -4.92
CA ALA A 169 16.15 10.42 -3.91
C ALA A 169 16.29 11.77 -3.18
N ALA A 170 15.32 12.68 -3.30
CA ALA A 170 15.28 13.92 -2.53
C ALA A 170 14.54 13.68 -1.20
N ASP A 171 15.32 13.33 -0.18
CA ASP A 171 14.93 13.01 1.21
C ASP A 171 14.35 14.24 1.96
N PRO A 172 13.44 14.12 2.96
CA PRO A 172 13.77 13.58 4.28
C PRO A 172 12.62 12.84 4.98
N LEU A 173 12.73 11.52 5.16
CA LEU A 173 12.24 10.89 6.39
C LEU A 173 13.38 10.52 7.35
N ALA A 174 14.56 11.06 7.07
CA ALA A 174 15.75 11.06 7.93
C ALA A 174 15.69 12.09 9.10
N GLY A 175 14.51 12.58 9.50
CA GLY A 175 14.37 13.58 10.58
C GLY A 175 13.08 13.50 11.39
N GLU A 176 11.92 13.35 10.76
CA GLU A 176 10.62 13.32 11.45
C GLU A 176 9.60 12.41 10.73
N VAL A 177 9.80 11.08 10.71
CA VAL A 177 8.66 10.12 10.68
C VAL A 177 8.08 10.03 12.10
N ALA A 178 7.85 11.18 12.72
CA ALA A 178 7.14 11.35 13.98
C ALA A 178 5.73 11.88 13.69
N THR A 179 5.19 11.54 12.54
CA THR A 179 3.89 12.01 12.10
C THR A 179 2.80 11.03 12.55
N ASP A 180 1.63 11.57 12.84
CA ASP A 180 0.47 10.89 13.44
C ASP A 180 -0.20 9.82 12.55
N TRP A 181 0.54 9.14 11.65
CA TRP A 181 0.02 7.94 10.96
C TRP A 181 -0.31 6.83 11.94
N ARG A 182 0.34 6.81 13.12
CA ARG A 182 -0.04 5.89 14.20
C ARG A 182 -1.50 6.13 14.60
N SER A 183 -1.84 7.38 14.90
CA SER A 183 -3.19 7.80 15.29
C SER A 183 -4.19 7.57 14.15
N ALA A 184 -3.83 7.91 12.91
CA ALA A 184 -4.66 7.68 11.73
C ALA A 184 -4.86 6.19 11.41
N LEU A 185 -3.85 5.33 11.60
CA LEU A 185 -3.97 3.88 11.41
C LEU A 185 -4.70 3.20 12.57
N GLU A 186 -4.53 3.68 13.80
CA GLU A 186 -5.25 3.22 14.99
C GLU A 186 -6.74 3.59 14.90
N GLU A 187 -7.07 4.77 14.39
CA GLU A 187 -8.44 5.23 14.14
C GLU A 187 -9.05 4.58 12.89
N ALA A 188 -8.26 4.39 11.84
CA ALA A 188 -8.69 3.68 10.64
C ALA A 188 -8.82 2.17 10.85
N ARG A 189 -8.44 1.62 12.03
CA ARG A 189 -8.61 0.19 12.37
C ARG A 189 -10.04 -0.25 12.12
N PRO A 190 -10.30 -1.05 11.07
CA PRO A 190 -11.50 -1.83 11.03
C PRO A 190 -11.20 -3.14 11.77
N ASP A 191 -12.22 -3.84 12.24
CA ASP A 191 -12.17 -5.29 12.44
C ASP A 191 -11.98 -6.02 11.08
N ALA A 192 -11.09 -5.51 10.22
CA ALA A 192 -10.88 -5.96 8.87
C ALA A 192 -10.10 -7.27 8.90
N GLU A 193 -10.69 -8.28 8.27
CA GLU A 193 -10.02 -9.52 7.91
C GLU A 193 -8.64 -9.19 7.31
N LEU A 194 -7.58 -9.70 7.96
CA LEU A 194 -6.21 -9.50 7.50
C LEU A 194 -6.11 -9.93 6.03
N GLY A 195 -5.63 -9.02 5.18
CA GLY A 195 -5.35 -9.31 3.76
C GLY A 195 -6.38 -8.82 2.73
N SER A 196 -7.49 -8.16 3.11
CA SER A 196 -8.51 -7.75 2.12
C SER A 196 -8.83 -6.24 2.08
N ALA A 197 -8.76 -5.53 3.20
CA ALA A 197 -9.15 -4.11 3.25
C ALA A 197 -7.94 -3.17 3.15
N VAL A 198 -7.93 -2.32 2.12
CA VAL A 198 -7.01 -1.18 2.07
C VAL A 198 -7.52 -0.09 2.99
N LEU A 199 -6.72 0.29 3.98
CA LEU A 199 -6.98 1.43 4.85
C LEU A 199 -6.55 2.69 4.09
N VAL A 200 -7.43 3.67 3.98
CA VAL A 200 -7.13 4.96 3.37
C VAL A 200 -7.27 6.02 4.44
N GLY A 201 -6.29 6.90 4.53
CA GLY A 201 -6.31 8.01 5.47
C GLY A 201 -5.65 9.24 4.90
N GLU A 202 -5.72 10.33 5.66
CA GLU A 202 -5.06 11.59 5.34
C GLU A 202 -4.31 12.06 6.60
N THR A 203 -3.09 12.55 6.42
CA THR A 203 -2.26 13.09 7.50
C THR A 203 -1.50 14.30 6.97
N ASN A 204 -1.60 15.44 7.66
CA ASN A 204 -0.98 16.71 7.24
C ASN A 204 -1.33 17.13 5.79
N GLY A 205 -2.53 16.78 5.32
CA GLY A 205 -2.97 17.05 3.94
C GLY A 205 -2.44 16.08 2.88
N GLU A 206 -1.63 15.08 3.28
CA GLU A 206 -1.19 13.99 2.40
C GLU A 206 -2.03 12.74 2.60
N ARG A 207 -2.53 12.18 1.50
CA ARG A 207 -3.29 10.94 1.50
C ARG A 207 -2.37 9.74 1.51
N PHE A 208 -2.74 8.70 2.23
CA PHE A 208 -2.02 7.43 2.25
C PHE A 208 -2.96 6.24 2.07
N ALA A 209 -2.39 5.14 1.59
CA ALA A 209 -3.01 3.82 1.59
C ALA A 209 -2.15 2.85 2.40
N ALA A 210 -2.78 2.07 3.28
CA ALA A 210 -2.12 1.08 4.13
C ALA A 210 -2.76 -0.30 3.94
N LEU A 211 -1.95 -1.35 4.01
CA LEU A 211 -2.44 -2.71 4.11
C LEU A 211 -1.81 -3.44 5.30
N PRO A 212 -2.62 -4.14 6.11
CA PRO A 212 -2.09 -5.07 7.09
C PRO A 212 -1.42 -6.24 6.36
N LEU A 213 -0.22 -6.60 6.82
CA LEU A 213 0.53 -7.76 6.36
C LEU A 213 0.43 -8.84 7.44
N GLY A 214 -0.14 -9.98 7.08
CA GLY A 214 -0.38 -11.04 8.05
C GLY A 214 -1.36 -12.09 7.55
N THR A 215 -1.53 -13.12 8.36
CA THR A 215 -2.57 -14.13 8.22
C THR A 215 -3.72 -13.82 9.18
N GLU A 216 -4.84 -14.54 9.10
CA GLU A 216 -5.96 -14.40 10.06
C GLU A 216 -5.54 -14.47 11.53
N THR A 217 -4.43 -15.17 11.84
CA THR A 217 -3.97 -15.42 13.20
C THR A 217 -2.78 -14.57 13.63
N ILE A 218 -2.04 -13.97 12.67
CA ILE A 218 -0.77 -13.29 12.94
C ILE A 218 -0.67 -12.03 12.10
N LEU A 219 -0.64 -10.87 12.77
CA LEU A 219 -0.24 -9.60 12.19
C LEU A 219 1.30 -9.48 12.23
N LEU A 220 1.92 -9.30 11.07
CA LEU A 220 3.37 -9.15 10.91
C LEU A 220 3.78 -7.69 10.74
N GLY A 221 2.86 -6.83 10.32
CA GLY A 221 3.13 -5.42 10.14
C GLY A 221 2.14 -4.74 9.19
N TYR A 222 2.55 -3.60 8.66
CA TYR A 222 1.79 -2.84 7.68
C TYR A 222 2.71 -2.37 6.56
N VAL A 223 2.19 -2.36 5.32
CA VAL A 223 2.79 -1.61 4.23
C VAL A 223 1.98 -0.33 4.02
N LEU A 224 2.66 0.81 3.98
CA LEU A 224 2.08 2.14 3.81
C LEU A 224 2.63 2.76 2.54
N ALA A 225 1.79 3.34 1.70
CA ALA A 225 2.20 4.09 0.52
C ALA A 225 1.60 5.50 0.55
N LEU A 226 2.45 6.50 0.35
CA LEU A 226 2.11 7.92 0.47
C LEU A 226 1.67 8.50 -0.88
N GLY A 227 0.82 9.53 -0.87
CA GLY A 227 0.35 10.21 -2.08
C GLY A 227 -0.62 9.38 -2.95
N ILE A 228 -1.28 8.37 -2.38
CA ILE A 228 -2.25 7.54 -3.11
C ILE A 228 -3.68 8.06 -2.89
N ALA A 229 -4.37 8.43 -3.98
CA ALA A 229 -5.80 8.76 -3.95
C ALA A 229 -6.69 7.50 -3.92
N PRO A 230 -7.84 7.51 -3.22
CA PRO A 230 -8.78 6.38 -3.22
C PRO A 230 -9.33 6.10 -4.63
N LEU A 231 -9.58 4.82 -4.93
CA LEU A 231 -10.15 4.32 -6.21
C LEU A 231 -9.19 4.40 -7.42
N ASN A 232 -7.88 4.39 -7.20
CA ASN A 232 -6.89 4.43 -8.28
C ASN A 232 -6.25 3.06 -8.57
N ALA A 233 -5.59 2.95 -9.73
CA ALA A 233 -4.81 1.78 -10.13
C ALA A 233 -3.68 1.43 -9.15
N LYS A 234 -3.10 2.45 -8.49
CA LYS A 234 -2.01 2.29 -7.51
C LYS A 234 -2.50 1.53 -6.26
N GLN A 235 -3.74 1.73 -5.85
CA GLN A 235 -4.36 1.01 -4.73
C GLN A 235 -4.53 -0.48 -5.04
N LEU A 236 -4.97 -0.81 -6.26
CA LEU A 236 -5.04 -2.19 -6.73
C LEU A 236 -3.65 -2.82 -6.76
N LEU A 237 -2.65 -2.11 -7.28
CA LEU A 237 -1.26 -2.58 -7.32
C LEU A 237 -0.72 -2.85 -5.91
N LEU A 238 -0.90 -1.92 -4.97
CA LEU A 238 -0.50 -2.09 -3.57
C LEU A 238 -1.18 -3.31 -2.93
N SER A 239 -2.48 -3.51 -3.21
CA SER A 239 -3.21 -4.71 -2.75
C SER A 239 -2.59 -6.00 -3.28
N GLN A 240 -2.21 -6.06 -4.56
CA GLN A 240 -1.55 -7.23 -5.13
C GLN A 240 -0.14 -7.50 -4.57
N CYS A 241 0.51 -6.49 -3.98
CA CYS A 241 1.83 -6.62 -3.34
C CYS A 241 1.75 -7.21 -1.92
N SER A 242 0.58 -7.17 -1.28
CA SER A 242 0.42 -7.54 0.15
C SER A 242 0.76 -9.00 0.43
N MET A 243 0.30 -9.93 -0.40
CA MET A 243 0.50 -11.37 -0.20
C MET A 243 1.97 -11.78 -0.35
N PRO A 244 2.69 -11.44 -1.44
CA PRO A 244 4.12 -11.71 -1.54
C PRO A 244 4.92 -11.13 -0.36
N LEU A 245 4.63 -9.89 0.04
CA LEU A 245 5.28 -9.26 1.20
C LEU A 245 4.98 -10.03 2.49
N THR A 246 3.73 -10.47 2.70
CA THR A 246 3.34 -11.27 3.87
C THR A 246 4.11 -12.59 3.92
N VAL A 247 4.25 -13.27 2.78
CA VAL A 247 5.01 -14.53 2.70
C VAL A 247 6.48 -14.31 3.00
N GLU A 248 7.12 -13.28 2.43
CA GLU A 248 8.51 -12.95 2.73
C GLU A 248 8.72 -12.68 4.23
N LEU A 249 7.81 -11.95 4.86
CA LEU A 249 7.85 -11.68 6.30
C LEU A 249 7.69 -12.94 7.15
N LEU A 250 6.84 -13.89 6.73
CA LEU A 250 6.73 -15.19 7.38
C LEU A 250 8.01 -16.02 7.24
N LEU A 251 8.61 -16.02 6.05
CA LEU A 251 9.87 -16.72 5.79
C LEU A 251 11.01 -16.11 6.61
N GLU A 252 11.10 -14.79 6.65
CA GLU A 252 12.07 -14.05 7.47
C GLU A 252 11.92 -14.43 8.95
N ARG A 253 10.70 -14.38 9.47
CA ARG A 253 10.40 -14.75 10.86
C ARG A 253 10.74 -16.20 11.16
N THR A 254 10.37 -17.12 10.26
CA THR A 254 10.68 -18.56 10.42
C THR A 254 12.19 -18.80 10.45
N ARG A 255 12.95 -18.07 9.62
CA ARG A 255 14.41 -18.13 9.61
C ARG A 255 14.99 -17.59 10.92
N GLN A 256 14.48 -16.48 11.44
CA GLN A 256 14.91 -15.92 12.72
C GLN A 256 14.60 -16.88 13.89
N ASP A 257 13.40 -17.45 13.93
CA ASP A 257 13.00 -18.41 14.96
C ASP A 257 13.87 -19.68 14.93
N ALA A 258 14.23 -20.15 13.73
CA ALA A 258 15.14 -21.29 13.58
C ALA A 258 16.55 -20.98 14.12
N VAL A 259 17.08 -19.76 13.87
CA VAL A 259 18.38 -19.33 14.42
C VAL A 259 18.32 -19.26 15.94
N VAL A 260 17.30 -18.63 16.51
CA VAL A 260 17.13 -18.52 17.97
C VAL A 260 17.03 -19.91 18.61
N ARG A 261 16.34 -20.86 17.96
CA ARG A 261 16.26 -22.24 18.43
C ARG A 261 17.61 -22.93 18.44
N LEU A 262 18.40 -22.81 17.36
CA LEU A 262 19.75 -23.37 17.29
C LEU A 262 20.68 -22.77 18.37
N GLN A 263 20.58 -21.46 18.60
CA GLN A 263 21.32 -20.78 19.66
C GLN A 263 20.92 -21.31 21.04
N ARG A 264 19.62 -21.51 21.29
CA ARG A 264 19.12 -22.08 22.54
C ARG A 264 19.63 -23.51 22.75
N ASP A 265 19.49 -24.37 21.75
CA ASP A 265 19.95 -25.78 21.82
C ASP A 265 21.47 -25.82 22.10
N PHE A 266 22.25 -24.91 21.49
CA PHE A 266 23.68 -24.75 21.80
C PHE A 266 23.95 -24.43 23.28
N PHE A 267 23.21 -23.50 23.88
CA PHE A 267 23.39 -23.15 25.29
C PHE A 267 22.94 -24.27 26.22
N ASP A 268 21.86 -24.97 25.88
CA ASP A 268 21.40 -26.15 26.61
C ASP A 268 22.55 -27.19 26.69
N ASP A 269 23.14 -27.58 25.54
CA ASP A 269 24.28 -28.51 25.46
C ASP A 269 25.52 -28.01 26.22
N LEU A 270 25.79 -26.70 26.16
CA LEU A 270 26.96 -26.09 26.82
C LEU A 270 26.84 -26.11 28.35
N PHE A 271 25.65 -25.84 28.90
CA PHE A 271 25.41 -25.86 30.34
C PHE A 271 25.35 -27.27 30.92
N ASP A 272 24.91 -28.24 30.13
CA ASP A 272 24.86 -29.66 30.54
C ASP A 272 26.26 -30.30 30.54
N GLY A 273 27.29 -29.59 30.05
CA GLY A 273 28.68 -30.03 30.04
C GLY A 273 28.97 -31.09 28.98
N GLU A 274 28.10 -31.23 27.98
CA GLU A 274 28.20 -32.25 26.93
C GLU A 274 29.19 -31.87 25.80
N MET A 275 29.88 -30.74 25.92
CA MET A 275 30.72 -30.17 24.87
C MET A 275 32.15 -29.89 25.33
N SER A 276 33.13 -30.21 24.50
CA SER A 276 34.50 -29.71 24.67
C SER A 276 34.63 -28.27 24.15
N ASP A 277 35.60 -27.52 24.67
CA ASP A 277 35.85 -26.12 24.30
C ASP A 277 36.00 -25.91 22.79
N GLU A 278 36.68 -26.82 22.10
CA GLU A 278 36.87 -26.78 20.64
C GLU A 278 35.54 -26.93 19.88
N VAL A 279 34.65 -27.82 20.35
CA VAL A 279 33.34 -28.06 19.72
C VAL A 279 32.39 -26.90 20.02
N ALA A 280 32.45 -26.34 21.23
CA ALA A 280 31.67 -25.18 21.63
C ALA A 280 32.00 -23.96 20.76
N THR A 281 33.29 -23.64 20.61
CA THR A 281 33.77 -22.52 19.79
C THR A 281 33.38 -22.68 18.32
N ARG A 282 33.52 -23.90 17.77
CA ARG A 282 33.14 -24.19 16.38
C ARG A 282 31.63 -24.05 16.13
N ARG A 283 30.78 -24.58 17.03
CA ARG A 283 29.31 -24.49 16.89
C ARG A 283 28.81 -23.06 17.08
N ALA A 284 29.37 -22.32 18.05
CA ALA A 284 29.00 -20.94 18.27
C ALA A 284 29.26 -20.08 17.03
N ASN A 285 30.47 -20.18 16.45
CA ASN A 285 30.81 -19.48 15.21
C ASN A 285 29.90 -19.90 14.03
N ALA A 286 29.52 -21.18 13.95
CA ALA A 286 28.60 -21.68 12.91
C ALA A 286 27.17 -21.10 13.04
N TYR A 287 26.75 -20.72 14.24
CA TYR A 287 25.46 -20.06 14.51
C TYR A 287 25.57 -18.53 14.56
N GLY A 288 26.70 -17.96 14.13
CA GLY A 288 26.96 -16.52 14.14
C GLY A 288 27.19 -15.93 15.54
N MET A 289 27.40 -16.78 16.55
CA MET A 289 27.76 -16.36 17.90
C MET A 289 29.28 -16.32 18.01
N ASN A 290 29.84 -15.12 18.18
CA ASN A 290 31.26 -14.99 18.50
C ASN A 290 31.44 -15.01 20.02
N LEU A 291 32.10 -16.05 20.54
CA LEU A 291 32.37 -16.19 21.97
C LEU A 291 33.71 -15.53 22.38
N ASP A 292 34.51 -15.08 21.43
CA ASP A 292 35.82 -14.47 21.71
C ASP A 292 35.63 -13.11 22.40
N GLY A 293 36.22 -12.97 23.59
CA GLY A 293 36.15 -11.75 24.39
C GLY A 293 34.94 -11.66 25.33
N CYS A 294 34.02 -12.64 25.31
CA CYS A 294 32.96 -12.76 26.31
C CYS A 294 33.55 -13.21 27.65
N SER A 295 33.86 -12.24 28.51
CA SER A 295 34.50 -12.51 29.82
C SER A 295 33.51 -12.84 30.94
N TRP A 296 32.23 -12.55 30.74
CA TRP A 296 31.17 -12.72 31.73
C TRP A 296 29.93 -13.35 31.09
N VAL A 297 29.33 -14.30 31.81
CA VAL A 297 28.01 -14.85 31.49
C VAL A 297 27.06 -14.42 32.60
N VAL A 298 25.99 -13.71 32.27
CA VAL A 298 24.94 -13.35 33.23
C VAL A 298 23.76 -14.28 33.00
N VAL A 299 23.48 -15.14 33.97
CA VAL A 299 22.29 -15.99 33.96
C VAL A 299 21.29 -15.40 34.95
N ALA A 300 20.22 -14.82 34.41
CA ALA A 300 19.06 -14.39 35.20
C ALA A 300 18.09 -15.57 35.30
N ASP A 301 18.14 -16.29 36.42
CA ASP A 301 17.20 -17.34 36.76
C ASP A 301 15.83 -16.73 37.15
N ILE A 302 14.77 -17.15 36.47
CA ILE A 302 13.41 -16.64 36.64
C ILE A 302 12.58 -17.59 37.52
N ASP A 303 13.04 -18.80 37.84
CA ASP A 303 12.29 -19.78 38.64
C ASP A 303 12.05 -19.33 40.07
N ALA A 304 13.02 -18.64 40.68
CA ALA A 304 12.87 -18.03 42.00
C ALA A 304 11.75 -16.96 42.03
N LEU A 305 11.51 -16.28 40.92
CA LEU A 305 10.42 -15.31 40.73
C LEU A 305 9.11 -16.00 40.37
N ALA A 306 9.14 -16.97 39.45
CA ALA A 306 7.96 -17.72 39.01
C ALA A 306 7.30 -18.48 40.18
N SER A 307 8.08 -19.03 41.11
CA SER A 307 7.57 -19.68 42.32
C SER A 307 6.85 -18.74 43.30
N GLN A 308 7.14 -17.43 43.30
CA GLN A 308 6.37 -16.43 44.04
C GLN A 308 5.07 -16.04 43.33
N PHE A 309 5.07 -15.97 42.00
CA PHE A 309 3.89 -15.62 41.19
C PHE A 309 2.90 -16.79 41.01
N LEU A 310 3.38 -18.04 40.97
CA LEU A 310 2.54 -19.25 40.96
C LEU A 310 1.70 -19.37 42.23
N LYS A 311 2.23 -18.92 43.39
CA LYS A 311 1.45 -18.82 44.64
C LYS A 311 0.33 -17.78 44.58
N ALA A 312 0.40 -16.82 43.64
CA ALA A 312 -0.58 -15.76 43.45
C ALA A 312 -1.58 -16.03 42.29
N GLY A 313 -1.47 -17.18 41.60
CA GLY A 313 -2.43 -17.61 40.57
C GLY A 313 -2.42 -16.79 39.26
N GLN A 314 -1.33 -16.08 38.96
CA GLN A 314 -1.23 -15.22 37.77
C GLN A 314 -0.26 -15.77 36.69
N GLU A 315 -0.66 -16.84 36.00
CA GLU A 315 0.14 -17.40 34.88
C GLU A 315 0.35 -16.40 33.72
N GLN A 316 -0.67 -15.61 33.37
CA GLN A 316 -0.54 -14.54 32.36
C GLN A 316 0.43 -13.42 32.78
N GLY A 317 0.61 -13.20 34.09
CA GLY A 317 1.57 -12.22 34.61
C GLY A 317 3.01 -12.67 34.42
N ILE A 318 3.28 -13.96 34.57
CA ILE A 318 4.62 -14.56 34.38
C ILE A 318 5.07 -14.42 32.93
N GLN A 319 4.19 -14.70 31.97
CA GLN A 319 4.54 -14.58 30.54
C GLN A 319 4.85 -13.12 30.15
N LYS A 320 4.04 -12.16 30.61
CA LYS A 320 4.30 -10.72 30.39
C LYS A 320 5.60 -10.25 31.05
N LEU A 321 5.91 -10.75 32.25
CA LEU A 321 7.16 -10.45 32.93
C LEU A 321 8.36 -11.01 32.16
N LYS A 322 8.28 -12.25 31.68
CA LYS A 322 9.31 -12.89 30.84
C LYS A 322 9.53 -12.09 29.56
N ASP A 323 8.47 -11.72 28.85
CA ASP A 323 8.58 -10.93 27.62
C ASP A 323 9.13 -9.52 27.90
N GLY A 324 8.77 -8.91 29.03
CA GLY A 324 9.32 -7.62 29.48
C GLY A 324 10.81 -7.70 29.81
N LEU A 325 11.24 -8.74 30.54
CA LEU A 325 12.64 -9.00 30.87
C LEU A 325 13.47 -9.25 29.61
N LYS A 326 12.95 -10.04 28.66
CA LYS A 326 13.61 -10.24 27.36
C LYS A 326 13.79 -8.93 26.62
N ARG A 327 12.73 -8.11 26.49
CA ARG A 327 12.81 -6.80 25.81
C ARG A 327 13.82 -5.87 26.47
N LEU A 328 13.81 -5.77 27.80
CA LEU A 328 14.76 -4.94 28.54
C LEU A 328 16.18 -5.45 28.36
N ALA A 329 16.39 -6.76 28.42
CA ALA A 329 17.71 -7.35 28.29
C ALA A 329 18.27 -7.25 26.87
N SER A 330 17.43 -7.45 25.84
CA SER A 330 17.80 -7.18 24.45
C SER A 330 18.12 -5.69 24.23
N ALA A 331 17.29 -4.78 24.75
CA ALA A 331 17.55 -3.35 24.64
C ALA A 331 18.86 -2.93 25.35
N LEU A 332 19.17 -3.50 26.51
CA LEU A 332 20.42 -3.26 27.26
C LEU A 332 21.65 -3.78 26.50
N VAL A 333 21.55 -4.95 25.89
CA VAL A 333 22.66 -5.51 25.09
C VAL A 333 22.88 -4.67 23.83
N ASP A 334 21.81 -4.24 23.15
CA ASP A 334 21.92 -3.38 21.96
C ASP A 334 22.48 -1.98 22.28
N THR A 335 22.31 -1.47 23.50
CA THR A 335 22.80 -0.13 23.90
C THR A 335 24.17 -0.12 24.57
N GLU A 336 24.52 -1.14 25.36
CA GLU A 336 25.76 -1.14 26.16
C GLU A 336 26.77 -2.25 25.77
N ALA A 337 26.39 -3.23 24.97
CA ALA A 337 27.23 -4.38 24.64
C ALA A 337 27.09 -4.77 23.15
N GLU A 338 27.67 -3.94 22.27
CA GLU A 338 27.62 -4.12 20.81
C GLU A 338 28.15 -5.53 20.42
N GLY A 339 27.24 -6.36 19.89
CA GLY A 339 27.52 -7.76 19.55
C GLY A 339 27.37 -8.78 20.69
N GLY A 340 26.71 -8.42 21.79
CA GLY A 340 26.32 -9.37 22.83
C GLY A 340 25.16 -10.28 22.40
N VAL A 341 25.03 -11.43 23.06
CA VAL A 341 24.01 -12.45 22.74
C VAL A 341 23.02 -12.57 23.89
N VAL A 342 21.72 -12.47 23.59
CA VAL A 342 20.63 -12.72 24.54
C VAL A 342 19.93 -14.01 24.15
N VAL A 343 19.95 -15.00 25.04
CA VAL A 343 19.23 -16.25 24.85
C VAL A 343 18.25 -16.46 26.00
N SER A 344 17.00 -16.76 25.66
CA SER A 344 16.00 -17.11 26.65
C SER A 344 15.74 -18.62 26.62
N ARG A 345 15.88 -19.23 27.81
CA ARG A 345 15.42 -20.58 28.12
C ARG A 345 14.01 -20.53 28.72
N SER A 346 13.44 -21.71 28.99
CA SER A 346 12.15 -21.83 29.70
C SER A 346 12.20 -21.14 31.06
N ASP A 347 13.34 -21.24 31.76
CA ASP A 347 13.45 -20.93 33.20
C ASP A 347 14.52 -19.86 33.51
N SER A 348 15.28 -19.41 32.51
CA SER A 348 16.31 -18.39 32.67
C SER A 348 16.51 -17.55 31.40
N VAL A 349 17.06 -16.35 31.57
CA VAL A 349 17.57 -15.51 30.49
C VAL A 349 19.08 -15.43 30.64
N VAL A 350 19.80 -15.84 29.61
CA VAL A 350 21.26 -15.84 29.53
C VAL A 350 21.69 -14.65 28.69
N LEU A 351 22.54 -13.81 29.25
CA LEU A 351 23.14 -12.67 28.59
C LEU A 351 24.64 -12.93 28.51
N LEU A 352 25.15 -12.88 27.28
CA LEU A 352 26.58 -12.81 26.99
C LEU A 352 26.92 -11.38 26.56
N PRO A 353 27.16 -10.47 27.51
CA PRO A 353 27.58 -9.12 27.16
C PRO A 353 29.00 -9.16 26.60
N ARG A 354 29.18 -8.57 25.42
CA ARG A 354 30.49 -8.28 24.87
C ARG A 354 30.86 -6.86 25.27
N PHE A 355 31.68 -6.73 26.29
CA PHE A 355 32.24 -5.42 26.66
C PHE A 355 33.50 -5.17 25.84
N THR A 356 33.47 -4.18 24.96
CA THR A 356 34.66 -3.66 24.28
C THR A 356 35.48 -2.85 25.29
N GLY A 357 36.32 -3.53 26.08
CA GLY A 357 37.37 -2.84 26.84
C GLY A 357 37.89 -3.58 28.08
N VAL A 358 39.12 -4.09 27.98
CA VAL A 358 40.24 -3.58 28.79
C VAL A 358 41.28 -3.03 27.82
#